data_AF-A0A0N8GRP3-F1
#
_entry.id   AF-A0A0N8GRP3-F1
#
_cell.length_a   1.000
_cell.length_b   1.000
_cell.length_c   1.000
_cell.angle_alpha   90.00
_cell.angle_beta   90.00
_cell.angle_gamma   90.00
#
_symmetry.space_group_name_H-M   'P 1'
#
loop_
_entity.id
_entity.type
_entity.pdbx_description
1 polymer ?
#
loop_
_entity_poly.entity_id
_entity_poly.type
_entity_poly.pdbx_seq_one_letter_code
_entity_poly.pdbx_strand_id
1 'polypeptide(L)'
;MQQRTPDIDQIMVIIEHPHGTIEAPLTEWMRIGPSSRPLLRPRAAYDQRTGASLPLSVIPLQYRNTFLSRLLVRLKVLPTPWPINHD
;
A
#
# COMPACT_ATOMS: atom_id res chain seq x y z
N MET A 1 14.83 15.74 17.16
CA MET A 1 14.24 16.08 15.84
C MET A 1 12.83 15.50 15.82
N GLN A 2 11.79 16.34 15.78
CA GLN A 2 10.41 15.85 15.74
C GLN A 2 10.17 15.21 14.37
N GLN A 3 10.00 13.88 14.33
CA GLN A 3 9.61 13.17 13.11
C GLN A 3 8.18 13.58 12.79
N ARG A 4 8.01 14.48 11.81
CA ARG A 4 6.69 14.82 11.28
C ARG A 4 6.23 13.59 10.49
N THR A 5 5.31 12.80 11.06
CA THR A 5 4.67 11.71 10.31
C THR A 5 4.02 12.34 9.07
N PRO A 6 4.36 11.90 7.85
CA PRO A 6 3.73 12.43 6.66
C PRO A 6 2.22 12.20 6.73
N ASP A 7 1.46 13.20 6.33
CA ASP A 7 0.01 13.12 6.27
C ASP A 7 -0.38 12.04 5.26
N ILE A 8 -1.21 11.07 5.67
CA ILE A 8 -1.53 9.89 4.86
C ILE A 8 -2.20 10.26 3.54
N ASP A 9 -2.92 11.38 3.54
CA ASP A 9 -3.60 11.94 2.37
C ASP A 9 -2.62 12.51 1.33
N GLN A 10 -1.38 12.77 1.73
CA GLN A 10 -0.31 13.29 0.87
C GLN A 10 0.65 12.19 0.42
N ILE A 11 0.43 10.92 0.81
CA ILE A 11 1.31 9.83 0.42
C ILE A 11 0.81 9.20 -0.86
N MET A 12 1.68 9.16 -1.87
CA MET A 12 1.47 8.41 -3.10
C MET A 12 2.19 7.07 -3.00
N VAL A 13 1.55 6.00 -3.48
CA VAL A 13 2.16 4.68 -3.65
C VAL A 13 2.38 4.38 -5.12
N ILE A 14 3.55 3.83 -5.40
CA ILE A 14 3.94 3.38 -6.72
C ILE A 14 3.78 1.86 -6.77
N ILE A 15 2.89 1.39 -7.62
CA ILE A 15 2.56 -0.02 -7.81
C ILE A 15 3.12 -0.46 -9.15
N GLU A 16 3.95 -1.49 -9.14
CA GLU A 16 4.45 -2.06 -10.39
C GLU A 16 3.45 -3.05 -10.98
N HIS A 17 3.16 -2.84 -12.26
CA HIS A 17 2.35 -3.70 -13.10
C HIS A 17 3.22 -4.26 -14.24
N PRO A 18 2.99 -5.50 -14.73
CA PRO A 18 3.68 -6.02 -15.92
C PRO A 18 3.58 -5.17 -17.19
N HIS A 19 2.68 -4.19 -17.23
CA HIS A 19 2.42 -3.32 -18.37
C HIS A 19 2.69 -1.83 -18.07
N GLY A 20 3.31 -1.54 -16.92
CA GLY A 20 3.63 -0.17 -16.53
C GLY A 20 3.62 0.05 -15.03
N THR A 21 3.71 1.31 -14.63
CA THR A 21 3.69 1.71 -13.23
C THR A 21 2.40 2.48 -12.98
N ILE A 22 1.75 2.20 -11.85
CA ILE A 22 0.54 2.91 -11.42
C ILE A 22 0.91 3.71 -10.18
N GLU A 23 0.54 4.98 -10.17
CA GLU A 23 0.63 5.84 -9.00
C GLU A 23 -0.78 6.08 -8.46
N ALA A 24 -0.98 5.86 -7.17
CA ALA A 24 -2.27 6.07 -6.52
C ALA A 24 -2.06 6.65 -5.11
N PRO A 25 -3.01 7.45 -4.59
CA PRO A 25 -3.00 7.84 -3.19
C PRO A 25 -2.99 6.60 -2.28
N LEU A 26 -2.24 6.67 -1.18
CA LEU A 26 -2.19 5.58 -0.19
C LEU A 26 -3.58 5.28 0.37
N THR A 27 -4.41 6.29 0.58
CA THR A 27 -5.80 6.13 1.05
C THR A 27 -6.65 5.35 0.06
N GLU A 28 -6.48 5.59 -1.25
CA GLU A 28 -7.18 4.83 -2.29
C GLU A 28 -6.72 3.38 -2.32
N TRP A 29 -5.40 3.15 -2.24
CA TRP A 29 -4.85 1.80 -2.13
C TRP A 29 -5.36 1.05 -0.90
N MET A 30 -5.46 1.71 0.25
CA MET A 30 -6.02 1.10 1.47
C MET A 30 -7.51 0.78 1.33
N ARG A 31 -8.24 1.54 0.52
CA ARG A 31 -9.67 1.33 0.27
C ARG A 31 -9.95 0.20 -0.71
N ILE A 32 -9.23 0.15 -1.84
CA ILE A 32 -9.53 -0.75 -2.97
C ILE A 32 -8.57 -1.94 -3.02
N GLY A 33 -7.29 -1.68 -2.78
CA GLY A 33 -6.24 -2.68 -2.85
C GLY A 33 -5.99 -3.24 -4.25
N PRO A 34 -5.41 -4.46 -4.34
CA PRO A 34 -5.09 -5.09 -5.60
C PRO A 34 -6.31 -5.56 -6.42
N SER A 35 -7.51 -5.59 -5.84
CA SER A 35 -8.74 -6.12 -6.46
C SER A 35 -8.50 -7.49 -7.11
N SER A 36 -8.95 -7.72 -8.35
CA SER A 36 -8.79 -8.94 -9.14
C SER A 36 -7.35 -9.29 -9.53
N ARG A 37 -6.37 -8.45 -9.18
CA ARG A 37 -4.94 -8.64 -9.53
C ARG A 37 -4.11 -8.92 -8.27
N PRO A 38 -4.15 -10.14 -7.71
CA PRO A 38 -3.69 -10.44 -6.35
C PRO A 38 -2.19 -10.26 -6.11
N LEU A 39 -1.40 -10.08 -7.18
CA LEU A 39 0.06 -9.91 -7.10
C LEU A 39 0.52 -8.45 -7.12
N LEU A 40 -0.38 -7.49 -7.32
CA LEU A 40 -0.01 -6.08 -7.27
C LEU A 40 0.34 -5.65 -5.86
N ARG A 41 1.46 -4.93 -5.73
CA ARG A 41 1.94 -4.43 -4.46
C ARG A 41 2.64 -3.09 -4.63
N PRO A 42 2.59 -2.20 -3.63
CA PRO A 42 3.44 -1.03 -3.61
C PRO A 42 4.92 -1.42 -3.61
N ARG A 43 5.72 -0.78 -4.46
CA ARG A 43 7.18 -0.93 -4.51
C ARG A 43 7.90 0.32 -4.01
N ALA A 44 7.29 1.49 -4.14
CA ALA A 44 7.79 2.73 -3.56
C ALA A 44 6.63 3.56 -3.01
N ALA A 45 6.97 4.53 -2.17
CA ALA A 45 6.07 5.57 -1.71
C ALA A 45 6.80 6.91 -1.78
N TYR A 46 6.06 8.00 -1.93
CA TYR A 46 6.62 9.34 -1.88
C TYR A 46 5.58 10.33 -1.34
N ASP A 47 6.05 11.44 -0.77
CA ASP A 47 5.21 12.56 -0.38
C ASP A 47 4.85 13.37 -1.62
N GLN A 48 3.56 13.47 -1.94
CA GLN A 48 3.05 14.16 -3.14
C GLN A 48 3.44 15.63 -3.19
N ARG A 49 3.48 16.29 -2.04
CA ARG A 49 3.72 17.73 -1.94
C ARG A 49 5.19 18.07 -2.10
N THR A 50 6.08 17.25 -1.56
CA THR A 50 7.53 17.51 -1.59
C THR A 50 8.28 16.68 -2.63
N GLY A 51 7.63 15.67 -3.23
CA GLY A 51 8.26 14.68 -4.11
C GLY A 51 9.28 13.78 -3.40
N ALA A 52 9.32 13.81 -2.06
CA ALA A 52 10.35 13.11 -1.30
C ALA A 52 10.03 11.62 -1.24
N SER A 53 11.00 10.77 -1.57
CA SER A 53 10.86 9.33 -1.42
C SER A 53 10.67 8.97 0.05
N LEU A 54 9.65 8.15 0.33
CA LEU A 54 9.30 7.68 1.65
C LEU A 54 9.64 6.18 1.79
N PRO A 55 10.04 5.73 2.98
CA PRO A 55 10.23 4.31 3.22
C PRO A 55 8.88 3.59 3.11
N LEU A 56 8.87 2.35 2.59
CA LEU A 56 7.65 1.52 2.52
C LEU A 56 7.01 1.25 3.89
N SER A 57 7.72 1.54 4.99
CA SER A 57 7.18 1.45 6.34
C SER A 57 5.99 2.38 6.58
N VAL A 58 5.85 3.47 5.81
CA VAL A 58 4.69 4.39 5.90
C VAL A 58 3.38 3.71 5.49
N ILE A 59 3.46 2.67 4.66
CA ILE A 59 2.31 1.84 4.31
C ILE A 59 2.09 0.84 5.45
N PRO A 60 0.91 0.79 6.09
CA PRO A 60 0.67 -0.17 7.16
C PRO A 60 0.83 -1.60 6.64
N LEU A 61 1.39 -2.48 7.49
CA LEU A 61 1.87 -3.80 7.06
C LEU A 61 0.78 -4.63 6.35
N GLN A 62 -0.46 -4.58 6.85
CA GLN A 62 -1.61 -5.28 6.28
C GLN A 62 -1.91 -4.87 4.82
N TYR A 63 -1.58 -3.63 4.43
CA TYR A 63 -1.83 -3.12 3.08
C TYR A 63 -0.64 -3.29 2.13
N ARG A 64 0.48 -3.89 2.55
CA ARG A 64 1.68 -4.00 1.67
C ARG A 64 1.57 -5.08 0.60
N ASN A 65 0.63 -6.02 0.75
CA ASN A 65 0.44 -7.19 -0.12
C ASN A 65 1.73 -8.01 -0.39
N THR A 66 2.68 -8.00 0.55
CA THR A 66 3.87 -8.87 0.52
C THR A 66 3.52 -10.29 0.95
N PHE A 67 4.38 -11.27 0.66
CA PHE A 67 4.23 -12.63 1.16
C PHE A 67 4.03 -12.67 2.68
N LEU A 68 4.86 -11.94 3.43
CA LEU A 68 4.76 -11.85 4.89
C LEU A 68 3.41 -11.27 5.34
N SER A 69 2.98 -10.13 4.77
CA SER A 69 1.69 -9.53 5.14
C SER A 69 0.50 -10.46 4.85
N ARG A 70 0.51 -11.13 3.69
CA ARG A 70 -0.52 -12.11 3.31
C ARG A 70 -0.53 -13.32 4.24
N LEU A 71 0.65 -13.80 4.64
CA LEU A 71 0.77 -14.88 5.61
C LEU A 71 0.21 -14.48 6.97
N LEU A 72 0.54 -13.29 7.48
CA LEU A 72 0.02 -12.79 8.75
C LEU A 72 -1.50 -12.58 8.75
N VAL A 73 -2.06 -12.11 7.63
CA VAL A 73 -3.52 -12.02 7.43
C VAL A 73 -4.14 -13.43 7.42
N ARG A 74 -3.55 -14.37 6.70
CA ARG A 74 -4.02 -15.77 6.65
C ARG A 74 -3.99 -16.45 8.04
N LEU A 75 -2.99 -16.11 8.86
CA LEU A 75 -2.87 -16.58 10.24
C LEU A 75 -3.74 -15.79 11.24
N LYS A 76 -4.55 -14.81 10.77
CA LYS A 76 -5.39 -13.92 11.59
C LYS A 76 -4.61 -13.10 12.63
N VAL A 77 -3.30 -12.90 12.41
CA VAL A 77 -2.45 -12.00 13.22
C VAL A 77 -2.70 -10.54 12.82
N LEU A 78 -2.97 -10.30 11.53
CA LEU A 78 -3.41 -9.01 11.01
C LEU A 78 -4.86 -9.09 10.53
N PRO A 79 -5.63 -8.00 10.62
CA PRO A 79 -6.96 -7.94 10.04
C PRO A 79 -6.88 -8.08 8.51
N THR A 80 -7.91 -8.65 7.90
CA THR A 80 -8.06 -8.68 6.45
C THR A 80 -8.15 -7.24 5.92
N PRO A 81 -7.21 -6.79 5.07
CA PRO A 81 -7.08 -5.38 4.70
C PRO A 81 -8.17 -4.91 3.74
N TRP A 82 -8.61 -5.78 2.83
CA TRP A 82 -9.57 -5.45 1.78
C TRP A 82 -10.72 -6.45 1.77
N PRO A 83 -11.95 -6.01 1.45
CA PRO A 83 -13.04 -6.94 1.21
C PRO A 83 -12.68 -7.82 0.01
N ILE A 84 -12.97 -9.12 0.12
CA ILE A 84 -12.85 -10.04 -1.00
C ILE A 84 -14.05 -9.74 -1.90
N ASN A 85 -13.88 -8.90 -2.92
CA ASN A 85 -14.92 -8.72 -3.91
C ASN A 85 -14.99 -10.03 -4.72
N HIS A 86 -15.97 -10.86 -4.38
CA HIS A 86 -16.48 -11.90 -5.26
C HIS A 86 -17.37 -11.20 -6.29
N ASP A 87 -16.79 -10.84 -7.45
CA ASP A 87 -17.59 -10.72 -8.68
C ASP A 87 -17.81 -12.13 -9.26
#